data_AF-A0A925D3J1-F1
#
_entry.id   AF-A0A925D3J1-F1
#
_cell.length_a   1.000
_cell.length_b   1.000
_cell.length_c   1.000
_cell.angle_alpha   90.00
_cell.angle_beta   90.00
_cell.angle_gamma   90.00
#
_symmetry.space_group_name_H-M   'P 1'
#
loop_
_entity.id
_entity.type
_entity.pdbx_description
1 polymer ?
#
loop_
_entity_poly.entity_id
_entity_poly.type
_entity_poly.pdbx_seq_one_letter_code
_entity_poly.pdbx_strand_id
1 'polypeptide(L)'
;LPAKVAPTTQVAAAVGKTVPAAPPSNPAAKATLPPSGSAVPFNPDDEPASPANPLQPLAKTRLPVPSEAELAAARAALKDLYAQDYKQAITAQDRTELARKLVASSGEAGEDHAAEYELLRIARDLSAQNGDLADALKTLVRLEQRFKIDGQAMRLETLKLFQKSPSAGEKNGELATAANNLVAEAIGADRFEKAEEALKIAKAAAKRGGDSNLLASAGRTQTWLEAAKRAYADVPKAELRLAASPRDPQANQVVGVYICLVKGRWQLGLPQLAKATDRELRLLATLDLTTSKSSQEVFNLANQYWDLAESKPDMEEKGLKLRSAYWYSQATRELPSGLDKIKARKRLMQIIEAYGQEETESATGRRDIAAAAGRASND
;
A
#
# COMPACT_ATOMS: atom_id res chain seq x y z
N LEU A 1 10.49 61.34 0.71
CA LEU A 1 10.68 62.74 1.19
C LEU A 1 9.38 63.20 1.85
N PRO A 2 9.44 63.82 3.05
CA PRO A 2 8.41 63.64 4.08
C PRO A 2 7.61 64.92 4.43
N ALA A 3 6.49 64.73 5.11
CA ALA A 3 5.91 65.69 6.08
C ALA A 3 5.19 64.84 7.14
N LYS A 4 5.67 64.68 8.40
CA LYS A 4 5.51 65.59 9.56
C LYS A 4 4.10 66.19 9.60
N VAL A 5 3.31 66.04 10.66
CA VAL A 5 3.45 66.75 11.96
C VAL A 5 2.55 66.06 13.02
N ALA A 6 3.07 65.89 14.25
CA ALA A 6 2.36 65.51 15.50
C ALA A 6 1.70 66.78 16.13
N PRO A 7 1.39 66.95 17.44
CA PRO A 7 1.27 66.02 18.59
C PRO A 7 0.06 66.37 19.53
N THR A 8 0.04 65.74 20.71
CA THR A 8 -0.27 66.36 22.04
C THR A 8 -1.56 65.92 22.77
N THR A 9 -1.37 64.93 23.66
CA THR A 9 -1.53 64.98 25.12
C THR A 9 -2.70 65.77 25.75
N GLN A 10 -3.55 65.11 26.55
CA GLN A 10 -3.70 65.43 27.98
C GLN A 10 -4.45 64.36 28.81
N VAL A 11 -4.01 64.26 30.05
CA VAL A 11 -4.40 63.35 31.14
C VAL A 11 -5.01 64.20 32.26
N ALA A 12 -6.04 63.70 32.97
CA ALA A 12 -6.25 63.77 34.44
C ALA A 12 -7.75 63.70 34.80
N ALA A 13 -8.18 62.70 35.61
CA ALA A 13 -8.59 62.81 37.03
C ALA A 13 -10.13 62.98 37.19
N ALA A 14 -10.87 62.48 38.18
CA ALA A 14 -10.72 61.48 39.24
C ALA A 14 -12.11 61.36 39.96
N VAL A 15 -12.43 60.17 40.49
CA VAL A 15 -13.32 59.86 41.65
C VAL A 15 -14.84 60.08 41.56
N GLY A 16 -15.58 59.00 41.89
CA GLY A 16 -16.98 59.04 42.36
C GLY A 16 -17.61 57.64 42.47
N LYS A 17 -17.57 57.02 43.66
CA LYS A 17 -18.32 55.78 43.99
C LYS A 17 -19.74 56.15 44.44
N THR A 18 -20.77 55.52 43.87
CA THR A 18 -22.03 55.14 44.56
C THR A 18 -22.79 54.10 43.72
N VAL A 19 -23.18 52.99 44.35
CA VAL A 19 -24.14 51.97 43.87
C VAL A 19 -25.50 52.32 44.52
N PRO A 20 -26.65 52.21 43.82
CA PRO A 20 -27.54 51.06 44.07
C PRO A 20 -28.43 50.58 42.90
N ALA A 21 -28.84 49.31 43.07
CA ALA A 21 -30.12 48.69 42.71
C ALA A 21 -30.45 48.31 41.25
N ALA A 22 -30.90 47.06 41.12
CA ALA A 22 -31.27 46.33 39.92
C ALA A 22 -32.73 46.57 39.46
N PRO A 23 -33.05 46.26 38.19
CA PRO A 23 -34.40 45.88 37.74
C PRO A 23 -34.50 44.38 37.39
N PRO A 24 -35.71 43.84 37.11
CA PRO A 24 -36.16 42.61 37.76
C PRO A 24 -36.04 41.32 36.93
N SER A 25 -36.07 40.23 37.68
CA SER A 25 -36.18 38.83 37.30
C SER A 25 -37.59 38.41 36.85
N ASN A 26 -37.69 37.63 35.77
CA ASN A 26 -38.58 36.46 35.64
C ASN A 26 -38.12 35.53 34.47
N PRO A 27 -38.60 34.28 34.33
CA PRO A 27 -37.76 33.12 34.61
C PRO A 27 -37.76 32.03 33.51
N ALA A 28 -36.96 30.99 33.75
CA ALA A 28 -37.14 29.60 33.29
C ALA A 28 -37.00 29.28 31.78
N ALA A 29 -35.83 28.78 31.41
CA ALA A 29 -35.68 27.43 30.84
C ALA A 29 -34.23 26.95 31.06
N LYS A 30 -34.04 26.11 32.09
CA LYS A 30 -32.81 25.35 32.32
C LYS A 30 -32.74 24.19 31.32
N ALA A 31 -31.64 24.08 30.58
CA ALA A 31 -31.13 22.80 30.12
C ALA A 31 -29.66 22.71 30.52
N THR A 32 -29.45 21.94 31.57
CA THR A 32 -28.21 21.62 32.27
C THR A 32 -27.28 20.75 31.43
N LEU A 33 -26.01 21.13 31.38
CA LEU A 33 -24.88 20.23 31.12
C LEU A 33 -24.85 19.13 32.20
N PRO A 34 -24.66 17.83 31.88
CA PRO A 34 -24.34 16.85 32.89
C PRO A 34 -22.81 16.80 33.15
N PRO A 35 -22.41 16.47 34.40
CA PRO A 35 -21.03 16.53 34.86
C PRO A 35 -20.25 15.22 34.62
N SER A 36 -18.94 15.37 34.74
CA SER A 36 -17.92 14.32 34.82
C SER A 36 -18.20 13.30 35.94
N GLY A 37 -17.97 12.02 35.66
CA GLY A 37 -17.72 10.99 36.68
C GLY A 37 -18.67 9.78 36.68
N SER A 38 -18.30 8.71 35.97
CA SER A 38 -18.45 7.32 36.43
C SER A 38 -17.54 6.42 35.61
N ALA A 39 -16.48 5.94 36.27
CA ALA A 39 -15.60 4.90 35.77
C ALA A 39 -16.39 3.59 35.63
N VAL A 40 -16.40 3.03 34.42
CA VAL A 40 -16.83 1.65 34.21
C VAL A 40 -15.64 0.76 34.59
N PRO A 41 -15.79 -0.24 35.47
CA PRO A 41 -14.70 -1.18 35.75
C PRO A 41 -14.41 -2.01 34.50
N PHE A 42 -13.17 -1.91 34.02
CA PHE A 42 -12.65 -2.72 32.91
C PHE A 42 -12.37 -4.13 33.44
N ASN A 43 -13.16 -5.12 33.02
CA ASN A 43 -12.95 -6.51 33.38
C ASN A 43 -11.83 -7.11 32.48
N PRO A 44 -10.79 -7.78 33.02
CA PRO A 44 -9.66 -8.23 32.21
C PRO A 44 -9.89 -9.50 31.37
N ASP A 45 -11.04 -10.16 31.50
CA ASP A 45 -11.28 -11.51 30.91
C ASP A 45 -12.40 -11.57 29.85
N ASP A 46 -12.93 -10.44 29.37
CA ASP A 46 -13.85 -10.45 28.23
C ASP A 46 -13.05 -10.50 26.91
N GLU A 47 -12.79 -11.72 26.44
CA GLU A 47 -12.33 -12.01 25.08
C GLU A 47 -13.45 -11.60 24.09
N PRO A 48 -13.25 -10.56 23.24
CA PRO A 48 -14.26 -10.25 22.24
C PRO A 48 -14.23 -11.33 21.17
N ALA A 49 -15.27 -12.15 21.15
CA ALA A 49 -15.56 -13.09 20.07
C ALA A 49 -15.35 -12.43 18.71
N SER A 50 -14.43 -12.99 17.93
CA SER A 50 -14.10 -12.57 16.58
C SER A 50 -15.38 -12.41 15.74
N PRO A 51 -15.70 -11.22 15.20
CA PRO A 51 -16.79 -11.13 14.23
C PRO A 51 -16.34 -11.85 12.96
N ALA A 52 -17.06 -12.92 12.61
CA ALA A 52 -16.90 -13.67 11.39
C ALA A 52 -16.92 -12.72 10.18
N ASN A 53 -15.83 -12.75 9.41
CA ASN A 53 -15.57 -11.87 8.28
C ASN A 53 -16.39 -12.30 7.04
N PRO A 54 -17.39 -11.55 6.55
CA PRO A 54 -18.20 -11.98 5.40
C PRO A 54 -17.63 -11.58 4.03
N LEU A 55 -16.37 -11.13 3.94
CA LEU A 55 -15.79 -10.62 2.68
C LEU A 55 -14.47 -11.28 2.27
N GLN A 56 -14.24 -12.56 2.60
CA GLN A 56 -13.28 -13.34 1.81
C GLN A 56 -13.96 -13.80 0.52
N PRO A 57 -13.52 -13.35 -0.68
CA PRO A 57 -13.74 -14.17 -1.85
C PRO A 57 -13.17 -15.54 -1.53
N LEU A 58 -13.92 -16.61 -1.79
CA LEU A 58 -13.48 -18.00 -1.65
C LEU A 58 -12.14 -18.18 -2.37
N ALA A 59 -11.03 -17.95 -1.66
CA ALA A 59 -9.71 -18.13 -2.18
C ALA A 59 -9.56 -19.65 -2.32
N LYS A 60 -9.54 -20.15 -3.56
CA LYS A 60 -9.19 -21.54 -3.83
C LYS A 60 -7.91 -21.85 -3.04
N THR A 61 -7.99 -22.75 -2.07
CA THR A 61 -6.86 -23.10 -1.22
C THR A 61 -5.76 -23.66 -2.10
N ARG A 62 -4.65 -22.91 -2.24
CA ARG A 62 -3.48 -23.34 -3.01
C ARG A 62 -2.86 -24.58 -2.37
N LEU A 63 -2.31 -25.48 -3.19
CA LEU A 63 -1.64 -26.69 -2.72
C LEU A 63 -0.29 -26.37 -2.06
N PRO A 64 0.19 -27.15 -1.08
CA PRO A 64 1.59 -27.08 -0.68
C PRO A 64 2.50 -27.45 -1.86
N VAL A 65 3.73 -26.95 -1.84
CA VAL A 65 4.75 -27.41 -2.79
C VAL A 65 5.08 -28.87 -2.47
N PRO A 66 5.12 -29.78 -3.46
CA PRO A 66 5.56 -31.16 -3.26
C PRO A 66 6.98 -31.24 -2.66
N SER A 67 7.31 -32.36 -2.04
CA SER A 67 8.64 -32.55 -1.45
C SER A 67 9.74 -32.56 -2.52
N GLU A 68 10.95 -32.17 -2.15
CA GLU A 68 12.07 -32.16 -3.10
C GLU A 68 12.36 -33.55 -3.70
N ALA A 69 12.09 -34.63 -2.95
CA ALA A 69 12.23 -36.00 -3.46
C ALA A 69 11.23 -36.29 -4.59
N GLU A 70 9.96 -35.89 -4.42
CA GLU A 70 8.92 -36.03 -5.45
C GLU A 70 9.23 -35.15 -6.67
N LEU A 71 9.66 -33.90 -6.44
CA LEU A 71 10.06 -32.98 -7.49
C LEU A 71 11.27 -33.51 -8.28
N ALA A 72 12.28 -34.06 -7.61
CA ALA A 72 13.44 -34.65 -8.27
C ALA A 72 13.06 -35.88 -9.12
N ALA A 73 12.19 -36.75 -8.62
CA ALA A 73 11.67 -37.88 -9.37
C ALA A 73 10.87 -37.43 -10.60
N ALA A 74 9.96 -36.46 -10.43
CA ALA A 74 9.20 -35.87 -11.53
C ALA A 74 10.13 -35.24 -12.58
N ARG A 75 11.15 -34.47 -12.18
CA ARG A 75 12.13 -33.90 -13.13
C ARG A 75 12.87 -34.97 -13.94
N ALA A 76 13.27 -36.07 -13.29
CA ALA A 76 13.95 -37.16 -13.98
C ALA A 76 13.03 -37.81 -15.02
N ALA A 77 11.80 -38.15 -14.63
CA ALA A 77 10.81 -38.73 -15.54
C ALA A 77 10.48 -37.78 -16.71
N LEU A 78 10.32 -36.48 -16.45
CA LEU A 78 10.05 -35.48 -17.48
C LEU A 78 11.23 -35.31 -18.44
N LYS A 79 12.47 -35.38 -17.94
CA LYS A 79 13.66 -35.32 -18.80
C LYS A 79 13.69 -36.47 -19.80
N ASP A 80 13.32 -37.67 -19.37
CA ASP A 80 13.26 -38.84 -20.25
C ASP A 80 12.07 -38.75 -21.22
N LEU A 81 10.89 -38.33 -20.71
CA LEU A 81 9.67 -38.20 -21.50
C LEU A 81 9.80 -37.17 -22.64
N TYR A 82 10.43 -36.02 -22.37
CA TYR A 82 10.62 -34.93 -23.35
C TYR A 82 12.02 -34.96 -24.00
N ALA A 83 12.80 -36.04 -23.85
CA ALA A 83 14.18 -36.11 -24.34
C ALA A 83 14.29 -35.81 -25.84
N GLN A 84 13.33 -36.29 -26.65
CA GLN A 84 13.31 -36.04 -28.09
C GLN A 84 12.94 -34.60 -28.42
N ASP A 85 11.98 -34.01 -27.70
CA ASP A 85 11.62 -32.61 -27.87
C ASP A 85 12.80 -31.68 -27.53
N TYR A 86 13.57 -31.98 -26.47
CA TYR A 86 14.79 -31.24 -26.15
C TYR A 86 15.85 -31.32 -27.25
N LYS A 87 16.00 -32.47 -27.91
CA LYS A 87 16.92 -32.61 -29.05
C LYS A 87 16.47 -31.80 -30.27
N GLN A 88 15.15 -31.66 -30.46
CA GLN A 88 14.56 -30.89 -31.55
C GLN A 88 14.52 -29.38 -31.24
N ALA A 89 14.59 -29.00 -29.96
CA ALA A 89 14.58 -27.62 -29.48
C ALA A 89 15.89 -26.84 -29.76
N ILE A 90 16.29 -26.76 -31.03
CA ILE A 90 17.57 -26.19 -31.45
C ILE A 90 17.47 -24.67 -31.56
N THR A 91 16.47 -24.17 -32.29
CA THR A 91 16.26 -22.75 -32.52
C THR A 91 15.49 -22.09 -31.37
N ALA A 92 15.47 -20.76 -31.34
CA ALA A 92 14.68 -20.03 -30.35
C ALA A 92 13.17 -20.34 -30.48
N GLN A 93 12.67 -20.52 -31.69
CA GLN A 93 11.27 -20.88 -31.93
C GLN A 93 10.96 -22.29 -31.40
N ASP A 94 11.82 -23.27 -31.68
CA ASP A 94 11.61 -24.64 -31.21
C ASP A 94 11.59 -24.71 -29.67
N ARG A 95 12.42 -23.91 -28.99
CA ARG A 95 12.42 -23.80 -27.53
C ARG A 95 11.14 -23.15 -26.99
N THR A 96 10.63 -22.12 -27.67
CA THR A 96 9.34 -21.52 -27.33
C THR A 96 8.21 -22.55 -27.48
N GLU A 97 8.22 -23.34 -28.55
CA GLU A 97 7.23 -24.39 -28.79
C GLU A 97 7.29 -25.49 -27.72
N LEU A 98 8.50 -25.94 -27.34
CA LEU A 98 8.69 -26.87 -26.23
C LEU A 98 8.17 -26.29 -24.90
N ALA A 99 8.49 -25.03 -24.58
CA ALA A 99 7.96 -24.39 -23.37
C ALA A 99 6.43 -24.37 -23.35
N ARG A 100 5.78 -24.03 -24.47
CA ARG A 100 4.31 -24.09 -24.60
C ARG A 100 3.77 -25.50 -24.44
N LYS A 101 4.43 -26.51 -25.01
CA LYS A 101 4.06 -27.92 -24.87
C LYS A 101 4.09 -28.34 -23.40
N LEU A 102 5.14 -27.99 -22.66
CA LEU A 102 5.26 -28.28 -21.23
C LEU A 102 4.15 -27.59 -20.41
N VAL A 103 3.83 -26.33 -20.73
CA VAL A 103 2.70 -25.62 -20.09
C VAL A 103 1.37 -26.30 -20.39
N ALA A 104 1.14 -26.78 -21.62
CA ALA A 104 -0.09 -27.50 -21.97
C ALA A 104 -0.19 -28.82 -21.20
N SER A 105 0.88 -29.62 -21.19
CA SER A 105 0.94 -30.89 -20.48
C SER A 105 0.80 -30.75 -18.97
N SER A 106 1.12 -29.60 -18.38
CA SER A 106 0.87 -29.38 -16.94
C SER A 106 -0.62 -29.51 -16.57
N GLY A 107 -1.54 -29.18 -17.50
CA GLY A 107 -2.97 -29.35 -17.30
C GLY A 107 -3.44 -30.81 -17.38
N GLU A 108 -2.62 -31.71 -17.92
CA GLU A 108 -2.90 -33.15 -18.06
C GLU A 108 -2.35 -33.97 -16.89
N ALA A 109 -1.52 -33.37 -16.03
CA ALA A 109 -0.88 -34.05 -14.90
C ALA A 109 -1.88 -34.53 -13.81
N GLY A 110 -3.11 -33.98 -13.79
CA GLY A 110 -4.18 -34.44 -12.91
C GLY A 110 -3.81 -34.37 -11.42
N GLU A 111 -3.78 -35.53 -10.75
CA GLU A 111 -3.41 -35.65 -9.34
C GLU A 111 -1.89 -35.73 -9.10
N ASP A 112 -1.08 -35.85 -10.16
CA ASP A 112 0.38 -35.79 -10.05
C ASP A 112 0.85 -34.33 -9.94
N HIS A 113 0.74 -33.80 -8.73
CA HIS A 113 1.10 -32.42 -8.41
C HIS A 113 2.61 -32.15 -8.53
N ALA A 114 3.46 -33.18 -8.43
CA ALA A 114 4.90 -33.05 -8.63
C ALA A 114 5.22 -32.85 -10.11
N ALA A 115 4.59 -33.63 -11.00
CA ALA A 115 4.68 -33.43 -12.45
C ALA A 115 4.08 -32.08 -12.87
N GLU A 116 2.89 -31.71 -12.36
CA GLU A 116 2.26 -30.41 -12.65
C GLU A 116 3.20 -29.24 -12.30
N TYR A 117 3.79 -29.28 -11.10
CA TYR A 117 4.73 -28.27 -10.63
C TYR A 117 5.99 -28.19 -11.51
N GLU A 118 6.63 -29.32 -11.79
CA GLU A 118 7.88 -29.34 -12.56
C GLU A 118 7.68 -28.97 -14.03
N LEU A 119 6.58 -29.38 -14.65
CA LEU A 119 6.23 -28.95 -16.02
C LEU A 119 6.16 -27.43 -16.11
N LEU A 120 5.47 -26.78 -15.18
CA LEU A 120 5.37 -25.31 -15.13
C LEU A 120 6.72 -24.65 -14.78
N ARG A 121 7.47 -25.20 -13.82
CA ARG A 121 8.78 -24.66 -13.42
C ARG A 121 9.79 -24.72 -14.56
N ILE A 122 9.90 -25.86 -15.24
CA ILE A 122 10.78 -26.07 -16.39
C ILE A 122 10.36 -25.16 -17.54
N ALA A 123 9.06 -25.05 -17.84
CA ALA A 123 8.58 -24.17 -18.90
C ALA A 123 8.92 -22.71 -18.64
N ARG A 124 8.73 -22.22 -17.40
CA ARG A 124 9.16 -20.88 -16.96
C ARG A 124 10.64 -20.66 -17.22
N ASP A 125 11.49 -21.60 -16.78
CA ASP A 125 12.94 -21.49 -16.95
C ASP A 125 13.35 -21.47 -18.42
N LEU A 126 12.74 -22.35 -19.23
CA LEU A 126 13.00 -22.43 -20.67
C LEU A 126 12.60 -21.12 -21.36
N SER A 127 11.40 -20.59 -21.09
CA SER A 127 10.96 -19.30 -21.61
C SER A 127 11.89 -18.17 -21.20
N ALA A 128 12.29 -18.08 -19.93
CA ALA A 128 13.21 -17.03 -19.47
C ALA A 128 14.56 -17.11 -20.16
N GLN A 129 15.16 -18.31 -20.23
CA GLN A 129 16.46 -18.54 -20.89
C GLN A 129 16.39 -18.30 -22.40
N ASN A 130 15.23 -18.50 -23.02
CA ASN A 130 14.99 -18.22 -24.43
C ASN A 130 14.74 -16.74 -24.74
N GLY A 131 14.59 -15.89 -23.72
CA GLY A 131 14.30 -14.47 -23.90
C GLY A 131 12.81 -14.14 -24.02
N ASP A 132 11.93 -15.01 -23.53
CA ASP A 132 10.47 -14.85 -23.51
C ASP A 132 9.97 -14.48 -22.10
N LEU A 133 10.29 -13.27 -21.62
CA LEU A 133 10.01 -12.84 -20.24
C LEU A 133 8.51 -12.85 -19.91
N ALA A 134 7.68 -12.31 -20.80
CA ALA A 134 6.23 -12.28 -20.62
C ALA A 134 5.65 -13.69 -20.40
N ASP A 135 6.05 -14.67 -21.21
CA ASP A 135 5.58 -16.05 -21.08
C ASP A 135 6.12 -16.73 -19.83
N ALA A 136 7.37 -16.46 -19.45
CA ALA A 136 7.94 -16.96 -18.20
C ALA A 136 7.17 -16.44 -16.97
N LEU A 137 6.89 -15.13 -16.91
CA LEU A 137 6.13 -14.52 -15.81
C LEU A 137 4.65 -14.97 -15.81
N LYS A 138 4.04 -15.14 -16.98
CA LYS A 138 2.69 -15.70 -17.11
C LYS A 138 2.61 -17.14 -16.58
N THR A 139 3.63 -17.94 -16.86
CA THR A 139 3.74 -19.32 -16.36
C THR A 139 3.94 -19.35 -14.85
N LEU A 140 4.76 -18.43 -14.32
CA LEU A 140 4.91 -18.25 -12.88
C LEU A 140 3.59 -17.88 -12.18
N VAL A 141 2.76 -17.02 -12.78
CA VAL A 141 1.42 -16.72 -12.23
C VAL A 141 0.56 -17.99 -12.12
N ARG A 142 0.69 -18.95 -13.05
CA ARG A 142 0.00 -20.24 -12.94
C ARG A 142 0.51 -21.06 -11.76
N LEU A 143 1.83 -21.11 -11.56
CA LEU A 143 2.43 -21.74 -10.37
C LEU A 143 1.90 -21.11 -9.08
N GLU A 144 1.83 -19.78 -9.00
CA GLU A 144 1.32 -19.08 -7.83
C GLU A 144 -0.17 -19.33 -7.58
N GLN A 145 -0.98 -19.48 -8.63
CA GLN A 145 -2.41 -19.80 -8.50
C GLN A 145 -2.63 -21.22 -7.98
N ARG A 146 -1.71 -22.14 -8.28
CA ARG A 146 -1.84 -23.56 -7.97
C ARG A 146 -1.18 -23.95 -6.65
N PHE A 147 0.00 -23.41 -6.38
CA PHE A 147 0.89 -23.81 -5.30
C PHE A 147 1.24 -22.65 -4.35
N LYS A 148 1.47 -22.98 -3.08
CA LYS A 148 1.96 -22.07 -2.03
C LYS A 148 3.47 -21.85 -2.18
N ILE A 149 3.88 -21.15 -3.23
CA ILE A 149 5.29 -20.82 -3.51
C ILE A 149 5.70 -19.46 -2.96
N ASP A 150 7.01 -19.25 -2.80
CA ASP A 150 7.58 -17.92 -2.68
C ASP A 150 7.66 -17.25 -4.07
N GLY A 151 6.55 -16.63 -4.48
CA GLY A 151 6.42 -16.00 -5.78
C GLY A 151 7.46 -14.91 -6.07
N GLN A 152 7.81 -14.09 -5.07
CA GLN A 152 8.80 -13.01 -5.26
C GLN A 152 10.22 -13.54 -5.43
N ALA A 153 10.61 -14.58 -4.66
CA ALA A 153 11.89 -15.25 -4.87
C ALA A 153 11.97 -15.84 -6.29
N MET A 154 10.87 -16.45 -6.73
CA MET A 154 10.77 -17.11 -8.02
C MET A 154 10.72 -16.11 -9.20
N ARG A 155 10.08 -14.94 -9.03
CA ARG A 155 10.17 -13.82 -9.98
C ARG A 155 11.61 -13.33 -10.10
N LEU A 156 12.32 -13.15 -8.98
CA LEU A 156 13.72 -12.70 -9.00
C LEU A 156 14.61 -13.70 -9.74
N GLU A 157 14.44 -14.99 -9.50
CA GLU A 157 15.12 -16.06 -10.25
C GLU A 157 14.82 -15.97 -11.76
N THR A 158 13.54 -15.82 -12.12
CA THR A 158 13.09 -15.69 -13.52
C THR A 158 13.75 -14.50 -14.21
N LEU A 159 13.80 -13.33 -13.55
CA LEU A 159 14.46 -12.13 -14.07
C LEU A 159 15.97 -12.33 -14.25
N LYS A 160 16.63 -13.04 -13.32
CA LYS A 160 18.05 -13.39 -13.42
C LYS A 160 18.34 -14.37 -14.56
N LEU A 161 17.46 -15.35 -14.79
CA LEU A 161 17.56 -16.26 -15.93
C LEU A 161 17.38 -15.50 -17.25
N PHE A 162 16.35 -14.67 -17.34
CA PHE A 162 16.11 -13.83 -18.50
C PHE A 162 17.27 -12.88 -18.80
N GLN A 163 17.84 -12.25 -17.77
CA GLN A 163 18.98 -11.34 -17.92
C GLN A 163 20.20 -12.02 -18.58
N LYS A 164 20.33 -13.35 -18.46
CA LYS A 164 21.40 -14.14 -19.07
C LYS A 164 21.04 -14.68 -20.46
N SER A 165 19.82 -14.45 -20.95
CA SER A 165 19.38 -14.90 -22.27
C SER A 165 20.04 -14.09 -23.40
N PRO A 166 20.17 -14.65 -24.61
CA PRO A 166 20.71 -13.93 -25.76
C PRO A 166 19.94 -12.65 -26.12
N SER A 167 18.62 -12.64 -25.92
CA SER A 167 17.73 -11.52 -26.26
C SER A 167 17.60 -10.47 -25.15
N ALA A 168 18.26 -10.64 -23.99
CA ALA A 168 18.14 -9.72 -22.86
C ALA A 168 18.53 -8.28 -23.22
N GLY A 169 19.55 -8.11 -24.08
CA GLY A 169 20.02 -6.80 -24.53
C GLY A 169 18.98 -6.02 -25.33
N GLU A 170 18.24 -6.71 -26.20
CA GLU A 170 17.19 -6.11 -27.03
C GLU A 170 15.94 -5.78 -26.21
N LYS A 171 15.71 -6.50 -25.12
CA LYS A 171 14.53 -6.40 -24.27
C LYS A 171 14.83 -5.78 -22.89
N ASN A 172 15.81 -4.89 -22.83
CA ASN A 172 16.19 -4.20 -21.60
C ASN A 172 15.03 -3.41 -20.95
N GLY A 173 14.14 -2.80 -21.75
CA GLY A 173 12.99 -2.07 -21.22
C GLY A 173 11.97 -2.97 -20.51
N GLU A 174 11.73 -4.16 -21.05
CA GLU A 174 10.84 -5.17 -20.46
C GLU A 174 11.41 -5.69 -19.13
N LEU A 175 12.72 -6.03 -19.12
CA LEU A 175 13.42 -6.46 -17.91
C LEU A 175 13.42 -5.37 -16.82
N ALA A 176 13.69 -4.12 -17.21
CA ALA A 176 13.70 -3.00 -16.28
C ALA A 176 12.33 -2.78 -15.63
N THR A 177 11.26 -2.83 -16.43
CA THR A 177 9.88 -2.68 -15.96
C THR A 177 9.49 -3.80 -15.01
N ALA A 178 9.70 -5.07 -15.40
CA ALA A 178 9.37 -6.21 -14.57
C ALA A 178 10.16 -6.25 -13.26
N ALA A 179 11.45 -5.91 -13.31
CA ALA A 179 12.28 -5.83 -12.12
C ALA A 179 11.83 -4.70 -11.18
N ASN A 180 11.47 -3.53 -11.71
CA ASN A 180 10.98 -2.41 -10.90
C ASN A 180 9.65 -2.74 -10.20
N ASN A 181 8.74 -3.47 -10.86
CA ASN A 181 7.51 -3.95 -10.24
C ASN A 181 7.79 -4.91 -9.07
N LEU A 182 8.77 -5.81 -9.24
CA LEU A 182 9.18 -6.71 -8.16
C LEU A 182 9.76 -5.95 -6.95
N VAL A 183 10.42 -4.81 -7.15
CA VAL A 183 10.89 -3.98 -6.02
C VAL A 183 9.69 -3.51 -5.18
N ALA A 184 8.63 -3.01 -5.83
CA ALA A 184 7.42 -2.56 -5.14
C ALA A 184 6.74 -3.71 -4.36
N GLU A 185 6.60 -4.88 -4.99
CA GLU A 185 6.06 -6.08 -4.34
C GLU A 185 6.90 -6.47 -3.11
N ALA A 186 8.23 -6.49 -3.23
CA ALA A 186 9.13 -6.88 -2.17
C ALA A 186 9.15 -5.88 -1.01
N ILE A 187 9.08 -4.58 -1.28
CA ILE A 187 8.89 -3.53 -0.26
C ILE A 187 7.59 -3.77 0.52
N GLY A 188 6.48 -4.02 -0.17
CA GLY A 188 5.18 -4.27 0.48
C GLY A 188 5.15 -5.54 1.36
N ALA A 189 6.12 -6.44 1.18
CA ALA A 189 6.32 -7.66 1.94
C ALA A 189 7.49 -7.58 2.96
N ASP A 190 8.08 -6.40 3.16
CA ASP A 190 9.26 -6.14 4.01
C ASP A 190 10.51 -6.95 3.62
N ARG A 191 10.60 -7.40 2.36
CA ARG A 191 11.73 -8.20 1.87
C ARG A 191 12.75 -7.33 1.18
N PHE A 192 13.37 -6.45 1.96
CA PHE A 192 14.24 -5.39 1.46
C PHE A 192 15.45 -5.92 0.69
N GLU A 193 16.01 -7.07 1.07
CA GLU A 193 17.13 -7.69 0.36
C GLU A 193 16.73 -8.08 -1.07
N LYS A 194 15.54 -8.69 -1.24
CA LYS A 194 15.01 -9.03 -2.58
C LYS A 194 14.71 -7.78 -3.39
N ALA A 195 14.20 -6.74 -2.73
CA ALA A 195 13.92 -5.45 -3.35
C ALA A 195 15.21 -4.79 -3.87
N GLU A 196 16.31 -4.84 -3.11
CA GLU A 196 17.62 -4.33 -3.54
C GLU A 196 18.18 -5.12 -4.73
N GLU A 197 18.07 -6.43 -4.72
CA GLU A 197 18.51 -7.27 -5.84
C GLU A 197 17.72 -6.98 -7.13
N ALA A 198 16.39 -6.89 -7.02
CA ALA A 198 15.53 -6.52 -8.15
C ALA A 198 15.84 -5.09 -8.65
N LEU A 199 16.10 -4.13 -7.76
CA LEU A 199 16.44 -2.76 -8.12
C LEU A 199 17.78 -2.68 -8.89
N LYS A 200 18.77 -3.50 -8.51
CA LYS A 200 20.03 -3.62 -9.26
C LYS A 200 19.79 -4.08 -10.70
N ILE A 201 18.91 -5.06 -10.90
CA ILE A 201 18.51 -5.52 -12.24
C ILE A 201 17.81 -4.40 -13.00
N ALA A 202 16.83 -3.74 -12.38
CA ALA A 202 16.04 -2.69 -13.00
C ALA A 202 16.92 -1.53 -13.53
N LYS A 203 17.82 -1.02 -12.68
CA LYS A 203 18.75 0.06 -13.05
C LYS A 203 19.72 -0.35 -14.14
N ALA A 204 20.29 -1.55 -14.04
CA ALA A 204 21.24 -2.03 -15.02
C ALA A 204 20.58 -2.19 -16.40
N ALA A 205 19.37 -2.73 -16.44
CA ALA A 205 18.59 -2.88 -17.67
C ALA A 205 18.18 -1.52 -18.24
N ALA A 206 17.63 -0.61 -17.43
CA ALA A 206 17.25 0.74 -17.86
C ALA A 206 18.44 1.53 -18.43
N LYS A 207 19.61 1.46 -17.75
CA LYS A 207 20.84 2.10 -18.21
C LYS A 207 21.33 1.53 -19.54
N ARG A 208 21.33 0.20 -19.71
CA ARG A 208 21.77 -0.44 -20.96
C ARG A 208 20.79 -0.19 -22.12
N GLY A 209 19.50 -0.13 -21.83
CA GLY A 209 18.47 0.19 -22.81
C GLY A 209 18.41 1.67 -23.20
N GLY A 210 19.10 2.56 -22.48
CA GLY A 210 19.11 4.00 -22.76
C GLY A 210 17.78 4.71 -22.46
N ASP A 211 16.88 4.09 -21.70
CA ASP A 211 15.56 4.64 -21.38
C ASP A 211 15.63 5.52 -20.12
N SER A 212 15.60 6.84 -20.33
CA SER A 212 15.66 7.83 -19.25
C SER A 212 14.44 7.80 -18.34
N ASN A 213 13.26 7.44 -18.85
CA ASN A 213 12.03 7.35 -18.05
C ASN A 213 12.10 6.15 -17.10
N LEU A 214 12.57 5.00 -17.60
CA LEU A 214 12.79 3.81 -16.76
C LEU A 214 13.92 4.04 -15.75
N LEU A 215 14.98 4.76 -16.12
CA LEU A 215 16.05 5.11 -15.19
C LEU A 215 15.55 6.04 -14.08
N ALA A 216 14.75 7.07 -14.43
CA ALA A 216 14.11 7.94 -13.47
C ALA A 216 13.12 7.18 -12.58
N SER A 217 12.37 6.22 -13.14
CA SER A 217 11.49 5.32 -12.39
C SER A 217 12.25 4.50 -11.36
N ALA A 218 13.33 3.83 -11.78
CA ALA A 218 14.19 3.07 -10.87
C ALA A 218 14.85 3.97 -9.80
N GLY A 219 15.14 5.23 -10.12
CA GLY A 219 15.59 6.24 -9.15
C GLY A 219 14.53 6.54 -8.09
N ARG A 220 13.29 6.78 -8.49
CA ARG A 220 12.17 6.98 -7.54
C ARG A 220 11.96 5.75 -6.67
N THR A 221 12.01 4.55 -7.24
CA THR A 221 11.88 3.30 -6.49
C THR A 221 13.04 3.08 -5.53
N GLN A 222 14.27 3.49 -5.86
CA GLN A 222 15.38 3.47 -4.91
C GLN A 222 15.09 4.37 -3.71
N THR A 223 14.67 5.61 -3.93
CA THR A 223 14.30 6.52 -2.84
C THR A 223 13.20 5.90 -1.97
N TRP A 224 12.22 5.25 -2.60
CA TRP A 224 11.18 4.52 -1.87
C TRP A 224 11.74 3.37 -1.02
N LEU A 225 12.61 2.53 -1.58
CA LEU A 225 13.24 1.42 -0.87
C LEU A 225 14.00 1.90 0.37
N GLU A 226 14.80 2.96 0.25
CA GLU A 226 15.56 3.50 1.39
C GLU A 226 14.64 4.10 2.46
N ALA A 227 13.59 4.82 2.05
CA ALA A 227 12.58 5.34 2.97
C ALA A 227 11.83 4.21 3.70
N ALA A 228 11.47 3.14 2.99
CA ALA A 228 10.79 1.98 3.59
C ALA A 228 11.69 1.24 4.58
N LYS A 229 12.97 1.04 4.27
CA LYS A 229 13.95 0.45 5.20
C LYS A 229 14.10 1.28 6.48
N ARG A 230 14.16 2.61 6.34
CA ARG A 230 14.21 3.52 7.51
C ARG A 230 12.95 3.41 8.35
N ALA A 231 11.78 3.41 7.72
CA ALA A 231 10.50 3.29 8.42
C ALA A 231 10.33 1.92 9.11
N TYR A 232 10.92 0.87 8.55
CA TYR A 232 10.87 -0.48 9.13
C TYR A 232 11.91 -0.71 10.25
N ALA A 233 12.95 0.12 10.35
CA ALA A 233 14.12 -0.15 11.22
C ALA A 233 13.75 -0.49 12.68
N ASP A 234 12.77 0.21 13.24
CA ASP A 234 12.32 0.01 14.62
C ASP A 234 11.12 -0.96 14.76
N VAL A 235 10.51 -1.39 13.66
CA VAL A 235 9.29 -2.20 13.65
C VAL A 235 9.50 -3.57 14.31
N PRO A 236 10.54 -4.38 13.99
CA PRO A 236 10.74 -5.67 14.65
C PRO A 236 10.88 -5.55 16.17
N LYS A 237 11.59 -4.53 16.64
CA LYS A 237 11.76 -4.27 18.08
C LYS A 237 10.43 -3.88 18.73
N ALA A 238 9.63 -3.06 18.05
CA ALA A 238 8.30 -2.69 18.53
C ALA A 238 7.34 -3.89 18.55
N GLU A 239 7.36 -4.76 17.53
CA GLU A 239 6.56 -6.00 17.49
C GLU A 239 6.92 -6.95 18.65
N LEU A 240 8.22 -7.16 18.92
CA LEU A 240 8.67 -7.93 20.09
C LEU A 240 8.15 -7.33 21.40
N ARG A 241 8.15 -6.00 21.54
CA ARG A 241 7.60 -5.32 22.71
C ARG A 241 6.09 -5.49 22.82
N LEU A 242 5.35 -5.45 21.71
CA LEU A 242 3.91 -5.67 21.70
C LEU A 242 3.54 -7.11 22.05
N ALA A 243 4.39 -8.10 21.75
CA ALA A 243 4.18 -9.48 22.18
C ALA A 243 4.18 -9.60 23.72
N ALA A 244 5.03 -8.84 24.41
CA ALA A 244 5.09 -8.81 25.87
C ALA A 244 4.12 -7.79 26.51
N SER A 245 3.81 -6.70 25.80
CA SER A 245 3.01 -5.58 26.29
C SER A 245 2.13 -5.02 25.17
N PRO A 246 0.98 -5.66 24.87
CA PRO A 246 0.13 -5.30 23.72
C PRO A 246 -0.44 -3.87 23.73
N ARG A 247 -0.39 -3.18 24.88
CA ARG A 247 -0.87 -1.80 25.07
C ARG A 247 0.26 -0.78 25.14
N ASP A 248 1.49 -1.17 24.87
CA ASP A 248 2.62 -0.23 24.89
C ASP A 248 2.40 0.88 23.84
N PRO A 249 2.32 2.16 24.26
CA PRO A 249 1.88 3.22 23.36
C PRO A 249 2.94 3.61 22.34
N GLN A 250 4.22 3.45 22.66
CA GLN A 250 5.31 3.76 21.72
C GLN A 250 5.42 2.67 20.65
N ALA A 251 5.34 1.40 21.06
CA ALA A 251 5.41 0.28 20.13
C ALA A 251 4.18 0.24 19.20
N ASN A 252 2.98 0.49 19.72
CA ASN A 252 1.77 0.62 18.90
C ASN A 252 1.87 1.79 17.90
N GLN A 253 2.53 2.89 18.26
CA GLN A 253 2.77 3.99 17.33
C GLN A 253 3.70 3.57 16.19
N VAL A 254 4.85 2.97 16.49
CA VAL A 254 5.85 2.57 15.47
C VAL A 254 5.22 1.59 14.48
N VAL A 255 4.61 0.52 14.97
CA VAL A 255 4.00 -0.51 14.12
C VAL A 255 2.77 0.05 13.38
N GLY A 256 1.93 0.84 14.06
CA GLY A 256 0.76 1.46 13.46
C GLY A 256 1.09 2.46 12.34
N VAL A 257 2.12 3.29 12.52
CA VAL A 257 2.59 4.24 11.50
C VAL A 257 3.07 3.46 10.28
N TYR A 258 3.90 2.43 10.48
CA TYR A 258 4.39 1.62 9.38
C TYR A 258 3.26 0.91 8.60
N ILE A 259 2.32 0.27 9.31
CA ILE A 259 1.21 -0.45 8.69
C ILE A 259 0.27 0.50 7.94
N CYS A 260 -0.09 1.65 8.52
CA CYS A 260 -1.01 2.61 7.89
C CYS A 260 -0.33 3.43 6.80
N LEU A 261 0.75 4.13 7.15
CA LEU A 261 1.30 5.19 6.32
C LEU A 261 2.26 4.67 5.26
N VAL A 262 2.96 3.55 5.53
CA VAL A 262 3.89 2.95 4.56
C VAL A 262 3.22 1.82 3.76
N LYS A 263 2.53 0.91 4.44
CA LYS A 263 1.88 -0.24 3.77
C LYS A 263 0.47 0.02 3.27
N GLY A 264 -0.18 1.13 3.66
CA GLY A 264 -1.56 1.43 3.29
C GLY A 264 -2.61 0.48 3.90
N ARG A 265 -2.25 -0.31 4.91
CA ARG A 265 -3.12 -1.35 5.51
C ARG A 265 -3.89 -0.78 6.72
N TRP A 266 -4.72 0.22 6.45
CA TRP A 266 -5.44 1.01 7.46
C TRP A 266 -6.21 0.17 8.48
N GLN A 267 -6.90 -0.88 8.02
CA GLN A 267 -7.70 -1.76 8.89
C GLN A 267 -6.86 -2.44 9.99
N LEU A 268 -5.60 -2.76 9.71
CA LEU A 268 -4.69 -3.40 10.65
C LEU A 268 -3.95 -2.39 11.53
N GLY A 269 -3.62 -1.21 10.99
CA GLY A 269 -2.80 -0.22 11.68
C GLY A 269 -3.59 0.77 12.53
N LEU A 270 -4.83 1.12 12.15
CA LEU A 270 -5.67 2.07 12.90
C LEU A 270 -5.91 1.65 14.36
N PRO A 271 -6.21 0.37 14.68
CA PRO A 271 -6.33 -0.07 16.07
C PRO A 271 -5.06 0.12 16.91
N GLN A 272 -3.89 0.11 16.27
CA GLN A 272 -2.61 0.37 16.92
C GLN A 272 -2.39 1.88 17.08
N LEU A 273 -2.64 2.67 16.03
CA LEU A 273 -2.54 4.13 16.10
C LEU A 273 -3.49 4.72 17.14
N ALA A 274 -4.66 4.13 17.36
CA ALA A 274 -5.59 4.50 18.44
C ALA A 274 -5.00 4.29 19.87
N LYS A 275 -3.85 3.62 19.98
CA LYS A 275 -3.09 3.42 21.21
C LYS A 275 -1.72 4.12 21.16
N ALA A 276 -1.42 4.87 20.09
CA ALA A 276 -0.13 5.53 19.90
C ALA A 276 0.19 6.52 21.02
N THR A 277 1.47 6.89 21.16
CA THR A 277 1.89 7.95 22.10
C THR A 277 1.48 9.33 21.59
N ASP A 278 1.68 9.59 20.31
CA ASP A 278 1.29 10.81 19.62
C ASP A 278 -0.22 11.05 19.72
N ARG A 279 -0.59 12.21 20.27
CA ARG A 279 -1.98 12.54 20.57
C ARG A 279 -2.80 12.76 19.30
N GLU A 280 -2.22 13.41 18.29
CA GLU A 280 -2.94 13.75 17.06
C GLU A 280 -3.23 12.50 16.23
N LEU A 281 -2.22 11.65 16.01
CA LEU A 281 -2.38 10.36 15.36
C LEU A 281 -3.39 9.48 16.08
N ARG A 282 -3.35 9.46 17.41
CA ARG A 282 -4.30 8.69 18.23
C ARG A 282 -5.74 9.16 18.06
N LEU A 283 -5.97 10.47 18.07
CA LEU A 283 -7.29 11.06 17.88
C LEU A 283 -7.81 10.80 16.46
N LEU A 284 -6.98 11.00 15.43
CA LEU A 284 -7.37 10.74 14.05
C LEU A 284 -7.68 9.26 13.81
N ALA A 285 -6.86 8.35 14.34
CA ALA A 285 -7.13 6.92 14.22
C ALA A 285 -8.43 6.52 14.91
N THR A 286 -8.73 7.09 16.07
CA THR A 286 -9.98 6.85 16.80
C THR A 286 -11.20 7.36 16.02
N LEU A 287 -11.11 8.58 15.46
CA LEU A 287 -12.16 9.15 14.62
C LEU A 287 -12.36 8.31 13.36
N ASP A 288 -11.27 7.91 12.70
CA ASP A 288 -11.29 7.08 11.50
C ASP A 288 -12.00 5.73 11.75
N LEU A 289 -11.71 5.06 12.87
CA LEU A 289 -12.36 3.81 13.28
C LEU A 289 -13.86 3.91 13.59
N THR A 290 -14.40 5.12 13.78
CA THR A 290 -15.83 5.30 14.10
C THR A 290 -16.71 4.89 12.91
N THR A 291 -17.64 3.97 13.09
CA THR A 291 -18.42 3.41 11.96
C THR A 291 -19.50 4.36 11.42
N SER A 292 -20.12 5.16 12.30
CA SER A 292 -21.12 6.15 11.92
C SER A 292 -20.49 7.53 11.85
N LYS A 293 -20.59 8.18 10.68
CA LYS A 293 -20.16 9.55 10.45
C LYS A 293 -21.18 10.25 9.54
N SER A 294 -21.47 11.50 9.82
CA SER A 294 -22.14 12.39 8.86
C SER A 294 -21.21 12.75 7.70
N SER A 295 -21.80 13.20 6.59
CA SER A 295 -21.03 13.65 5.42
C SER A 295 -20.07 14.79 5.74
N GLN A 296 -20.43 15.66 6.71
CA GLN A 296 -19.54 16.71 7.20
C GLN A 296 -18.37 16.17 8.02
N GLU A 297 -18.60 15.18 8.89
CA GLU A 297 -17.52 14.54 9.66
C GLU A 297 -16.55 13.78 8.75
N VAL A 298 -17.05 13.13 7.70
CA VAL A 298 -16.22 12.49 6.67
C VAL A 298 -15.31 13.52 5.99
N PHE A 299 -15.85 14.67 5.59
CA PHE A 299 -15.07 15.75 4.98
C PHE A 299 -14.04 16.35 5.94
N ASN A 300 -14.42 16.58 7.20
CA ASN A 300 -13.52 17.12 8.23
C ASN A 300 -12.39 16.13 8.56
N LEU A 301 -12.67 14.83 8.58
CA LEU A 301 -11.64 13.80 8.74
C LEU A 301 -10.65 13.81 7.56
N ALA A 302 -11.15 13.96 6.33
CA ALA A 302 -10.29 14.10 5.15
C ALA A 302 -9.36 15.31 5.25
N ASN A 303 -9.88 16.47 5.68
CA ASN A 303 -9.08 17.68 5.90
C ASN A 303 -8.01 17.48 6.99
N GLN A 304 -8.35 16.83 8.11
CA GLN A 304 -7.37 16.59 9.16
C GLN A 304 -6.22 15.68 8.70
N TYR A 305 -6.49 14.63 7.91
CA TYR A 305 -5.44 13.83 7.29
C TYR A 305 -4.61 14.63 6.29
N TRP A 306 -5.27 15.49 5.50
CA TRP A 306 -4.59 16.38 4.56
C TRP A 306 -3.61 17.29 5.28
N ASP A 307 -4.05 17.93 6.37
CA ASP A 307 -3.30 18.92 7.13
C ASP A 307 -2.14 18.26 7.89
N LEU A 308 -2.35 17.10 8.52
CA LEU A 308 -1.27 16.34 9.14
C LEU A 308 -0.18 15.97 8.14
N ALA A 309 -0.57 15.60 6.91
CA ALA A 309 0.38 15.23 5.86
C ALA A 309 1.37 16.36 5.52
N GLU A 310 0.95 17.63 5.55
CA GLU A 310 1.80 18.78 5.22
C GLU A 310 3.04 18.92 6.15
N SER A 311 3.00 18.28 7.32
CA SER A 311 4.08 18.29 8.31
C SER A 311 4.96 17.05 8.29
N LYS A 312 4.65 16.05 7.46
CA LYS A 312 5.35 14.77 7.43
C LYS A 312 6.24 14.67 6.19
N PRO A 313 7.36 13.93 6.25
CA PRO A 313 8.19 13.68 5.09
C PRO A 313 7.82 12.36 4.38
N ASP A 314 8.33 12.22 3.16
CA ASP A 314 8.50 10.95 2.46
C ASP A 314 7.20 10.09 2.40
N MET A 315 7.28 8.86 2.92
CA MET A 315 6.20 7.88 2.87
C MET A 315 5.05 8.22 3.82
N GLU A 316 5.33 8.92 4.91
CA GLU A 316 4.29 9.33 5.85
C GLU A 316 3.37 10.39 5.22
N GLU A 317 3.95 11.37 4.52
CA GLU A 317 3.19 12.34 3.74
C GLU A 317 2.28 11.64 2.73
N LYS A 318 2.88 10.79 1.88
CA LYS A 318 2.15 10.05 0.85
C LYS A 318 1.02 9.22 1.46
N GLY A 319 1.28 8.45 2.52
CA GLY A 319 0.29 7.63 3.20
C GLY A 319 -0.90 8.44 3.72
N LEU A 320 -0.62 9.56 4.39
CA LEU A 320 -1.66 10.46 4.91
C LEU A 320 -2.46 11.13 3.78
N LYS A 321 -1.80 11.57 2.71
CA LYS A 321 -2.50 12.10 1.52
C LYS A 321 -3.40 11.04 0.89
N LEU A 322 -2.94 9.81 0.71
CA LEU A 322 -3.76 8.73 0.18
C LEU A 322 -4.95 8.38 1.10
N ARG A 323 -4.79 8.47 2.42
CA ARG A 323 -5.94 8.32 3.34
C ARG A 323 -6.91 9.48 3.25
N SER A 324 -6.41 10.71 3.10
CA SER A 324 -7.26 11.87 2.83
C SER A 324 -8.04 11.67 1.53
N ALA A 325 -7.43 11.06 0.50
CA ALA A 325 -8.09 10.71 -0.75
C ALA A 325 -9.26 9.75 -0.53
N TYR A 326 -9.06 8.69 0.26
CA TYR A 326 -10.13 7.76 0.64
C TYR A 326 -11.33 8.51 1.21
N TRP A 327 -11.10 9.39 2.19
CA TRP A 327 -12.18 10.14 2.84
C TRP A 327 -12.79 11.24 1.97
N TYR A 328 -12.02 11.98 1.18
CA TYR A 328 -12.58 12.90 0.19
C TYR A 328 -13.41 12.16 -0.85
N SER A 329 -13.01 10.95 -1.25
CA SER A 329 -13.79 10.13 -2.18
C SER A 329 -15.16 9.78 -1.60
N GLN A 330 -15.28 9.48 -0.30
CA GLN A 330 -16.59 9.28 0.34
C GLN A 330 -17.36 10.59 0.47
N ALA A 331 -16.69 11.68 0.89
CA ALA A 331 -17.29 13.01 0.98
C ALA A 331 -17.93 13.45 -0.35
N THR A 332 -17.28 13.21 -1.49
CA THR A 332 -17.84 13.57 -2.80
C THR A 332 -19.14 12.82 -3.16
N ARG A 333 -19.40 11.64 -2.57
CA ARG A 333 -20.67 10.92 -2.75
C ARG A 333 -21.77 11.50 -1.87
N GLU A 334 -21.44 11.76 -0.61
CA GLU A 334 -22.42 12.04 0.45
C GLU A 334 -22.70 13.52 0.67
N LEU A 335 -21.75 14.41 0.34
CA LEU A 335 -21.96 15.85 0.49
C LEU A 335 -22.97 16.38 -0.53
N PRO A 336 -23.85 17.32 -0.13
CA PRO A 336 -24.67 18.09 -1.06
C PRO A 336 -23.79 18.96 -1.97
N SER A 337 -24.37 19.46 -3.06
CA SER A 337 -23.70 20.45 -3.91
C SER A 337 -23.34 21.69 -3.11
N GLY A 338 -22.07 22.13 -3.18
CA GLY A 338 -21.56 23.26 -2.39
C GLY A 338 -20.04 23.34 -2.36
N LEU A 339 -19.52 24.34 -1.64
CA LEU A 339 -18.07 24.62 -1.57
C LEU A 339 -17.27 23.44 -1.03
N ASP A 340 -17.77 22.71 -0.03
CA ASP A 340 -17.07 21.57 0.56
C ASP A 340 -16.90 20.42 -0.46
N LYS A 341 -17.95 20.13 -1.24
CA LYS A 341 -17.88 19.14 -2.33
C LYS A 341 -16.91 19.57 -3.42
N ILE A 342 -16.88 20.87 -3.77
CA ILE A 342 -15.91 21.44 -4.71
C ILE A 342 -14.48 21.29 -4.17
N LYS A 343 -14.24 21.59 -2.89
CA LYS A 343 -12.94 21.46 -2.24
C LYS A 343 -12.48 20.00 -2.21
N ALA A 344 -13.35 19.06 -1.84
CA ALA A 344 -13.06 17.63 -1.85
C ALA A 344 -12.62 17.14 -3.23
N ARG A 345 -13.33 17.54 -4.29
CA ARG A 345 -12.95 17.24 -5.69
C ARG A 345 -11.58 17.78 -6.07
N LYS A 346 -11.31 19.06 -5.73
CA LYS A 346 -10.01 19.69 -6.00
C LYS A 346 -8.87 18.98 -5.27
N ARG A 347 -9.06 18.58 -4.01
CA ARG A 347 -8.04 17.84 -3.24
C ARG A 347 -7.79 16.45 -3.83
N LEU A 348 -8.83 15.73 -4.26
CA LEU A 348 -8.66 14.46 -4.98
C LEU A 348 -7.81 14.62 -6.24
N MET A 349 -8.09 15.65 -7.03
CA MET A 349 -7.33 15.94 -8.25
C MET A 349 -5.85 16.23 -7.95
N GLN A 350 -5.56 17.02 -6.91
CA GLN A 350 -4.19 17.27 -6.47
C GLN A 350 -3.45 15.98 -6.07
N ILE A 351 -4.13 15.05 -5.41
CA ILE A 351 -3.54 13.75 -5.02
C ILE A 351 -3.30 12.88 -6.26
N ILE A 352 -4.24 12.84 -7.21
CA ILE A 352 -4.09 12.11 -8.47
C ILE A 352 -2.90 12.67 -9.27
N GLU A 353 -2.72 13.98 -9.31
CA GLU A 353 -1.60 14.63 -9.98
C GLU A 353 -0.26 14.33 -9.29
N ALA A 354 -0.23 14.32 -7.95
CA ALA A 354 0.99 14.10 -7.18
C ALA A 354 1.44 12.63 -7.15
N TYR A 355 0.49 11.68 -7.02
CA TYR A 355 0.80 10.27 -6.77
C TYR A 355 0.32 9.31 -7.86
N GLY A 356 -0.43 9.81 -8.85
CA GLY A 356 -0.96 9.03 -9.95
C GLY A 356 -2.37 8.49 -9.71
N GLN A 357 -3.08 8.25 -10.81
CA GLN A 357 -4.45 7.74 -10.79
C GLN A 357 -4.53 6.33 -10.19
N GLU A 358 -3.74 5.39 -10.68
CA GLU A 358 -3.77 3.98 -10.24
C GLU A 358 -3.55 3.83 -8.72
N GLU A 359 -2.56 4.54 -8.17
CA GLU A 359 -2.27 4.54 -6.74
C GLU A 359 -3.46 5.10 -5.93
N THR A 360 -4.09 6.17 -6.42
CA THR A 360 -5.25 6.78 -5.78
C THR A 360 -6.48 5.86 -5.86
N GLU A 361 -6.70 5.18 -6.98
CA GLU A 361 -7.77 4.20 -7.15
C GLU A 361 -7.60 3.02 -6.18
N SER A 362 -6.36 2.52 -6.04
CA SER A 362 -6.02 1.47 -5.08
C SER A 362 -6.31 1.91 -3.64
N ALA A 363 -5.85 3.10 -3.24
CA ALA A 363 -6.06 3.63 -1.88
C ALA A 363 -7.53 3.93 -1.56
N THR A 364 -8.32 4.31 -2.55
CA THR A 364 -9.74 4.67 -2.38
C THR A 364 -10.68 3.48 -2.57
N GLY A 365 -10.23 2.40 -3.21
CA GLY A 365 -11.08 1.30 -3.67
C GLY A 365 -12.08 1.73 -4.77
N ARG A 366 -11.79 2.81 -5.51
CA ARG A 366 -12.67 3.41 -6.52
C ARG A 366 -11.97 3.56 -7.86
N ARG A 367 -12.45 2.85 -8.88
CA ARG A 367 -11.93 2.95 -10.27
C ARG A 367 -12.38 4.22 -11.01
N ASP A 368 -13.37 4.93 -10.48
CA ASP A 368 -13.93 6.15 -11.08
C ASP A 368 -13.33 7.43 -10.47
N ILE A 369 -12.16 7.34 -9.82
CA ILE A 369 -11.67 8.44 -8.97
C ILE A 369 -11.36 9.73 -9.74
N ALA A 370 -10.90 9.62 -10.99
CA ALA A 370 -10.67 10.78 -11.86
C ALA A 370 -11.99 11.50 -12.20
N ALA A 371 -13.04 10.75 -12.54
CA ALA A 371 -14.38 11.30 -12.76
C ALA A 371 -14.96 11.88 -11.47
N ALA A 372 -14.75 11.21 -10.33
CA ALA A 372 -15.17 11.69 -9.01
C ALA A 372 -14.49 13.02 -8.64
N ALA A 373 -13.24 13.21 -9.03
CA ALA A 373 -12.48 14.45 -8.91
C ALA A 373 -12.92 15.56 -9.90
N GLY A 374 -13.84 15.24 -10.82
CA GLY A 374 -14.36 16.19 -11.82
C GLY A 374 -13.53 16.28 -13.10
N ARG A 375 -12.64 15.32 -13.37
CA ARG A 375 -11.97 15.20 -14.66
C ARG A 375 -12.98 14.68 -15.68
N ALA A 376 -13.22 15.41 -16.76
CA ALA A 376 -14.02 14.91 -17.88
C ALA A 376 -13.33 13.66 -18.46
N SER A 377 -14.11 12.65 -18.84
CA SER A 377 -13.60 11.56 -19.68
C SER A 377 -13.07 12.19 -20.96
N ASN A 378 -11.79 11.98 -21.27
CA ASN A 378 -11.32 12.21 -22.63
C ASN A 378 -11.94 11.10 -23.48
N ASP A 379 -13.02 11.41 -24.17
CA ASP A 379 -13.53 10.62 -25.30
C ASP A 379 -12.54 10.65 -26.48
#